data_AF-A0AAD3D6A8-F1
#
_entry.id   AF-A0AAD3D6A8-F1
#
_cell.length_a   1.000
_cell.length_b   1.000
_cell.length_c   1.000
_cell.angle_alpha   90.00
_cell.angle_beta   90.00
_cell.angle_gamma   90.00
#
_symmetry.space_group_name_H-M   'P 1'
#
loop_
_entity.id
_entity.type
_entity.pdbx_description
1 polymer ?
#
loop_
_entity_poly.entity_id
_entity_poly.type
_entity_poly.pdbx_seq_one_letter_code
_entity_poly.pdbx_strand_id
1 'polypeptide(L)'
;MKLIYFALLFVSIFEKADAFCSHIQQASSHRISPILFGTSGDNHENIGQSEIEEIRTLILTMSKEQNDEKRRKDLSDLMTKKVEESRVDEEAKRFLELWDQTLILVGGEVQEEARLKAMKNPPQENDNMNPKEKSDDELQLWALVDMMVQSKTMVKKAR
;
A
#
# COMPACT_ATOMS: atom_id res chain seq x y z
N MET A 1 -1.07 25.74 -4.75
CA MET A 1 -0.21 25.43 -5.92
C MET A 1 0.58 24.13 -5.78
N LYS A 2 1.28 23.84 -4.66
CA LYS A 2 2.10 22.61 -4.52
C LYS A 2 1.31 21.29 -4.44
N LEU A 3 0.09 21.28 -3.88
CA LEU A 3 -0.72 20.05 -3.77
C LEU A 3 -1.22 19.51 -5.12
N ILE A 4 -1.51 20.37 -6.10
CA ILE A 4 -2.02 19.95 -7.41
C ILE A 4 -0.92 19.22 -8.19
N TYR A 5 0.32 19.71 -8.13
CA TYR A 5 1.45 19.01 -8.75
C TYR A 5 1.72 17.65 -8.09
N PHE A 6 1.59 17.54 -6.77
CA PHE A 6 1.71 16.25 -6.09
C PHE A 6 0.61 15.29 -6.50
N ALA A 7 -0.65 15.72 -6.56
CA ALA A 7 -1.76 14.90 -7.01
C ALA A 7 -1.59 14.43 -8.47
N LEU A 8 -1.15 15.31 -9.38
CA LEU A 8 -0.91 14.95 -10.79
C LEU A 8 0.28 14.01 -10.98
N LEU A 9 1.35 14.20 -10.20
CA LEU A 9 2.49 13.27 -10.22
C LEU A 9 2.10 11.93 -9.59
N PHE A 10 1.19 11.95 -8.61
CA PHE A 10 0.60 10.75 -8.03
C PHE A 10 -0.27 10.00 -9.03
N VAL A 11 -1.18 10.69 -9.71
CA VAL A 11 -1.97 10.10 -10.80
C VAL A 11 -1.04 9.53 -11.86
N SER A 12 0.06 10.19 -12.22
CA SER A 12 0.97 9.66 -13.25
C SER A 12 1.81 8.45 -12.78
N ILE A 13 2.17 8.37 -11.49
CA ILE A 13 2.83 7.19 -10.90
C ILE A 13 1.82 6.04 -10.76
N PHE A 14 0.59 6.33 -10.32
CA PHE A 14 -0.48 5.34 -10.19
C PHE A 14 -1.02 4.89 -11.54
N GLU A 15 -1.09 5.75 -12.55
CA GLU A 15 -1.51 5.40 -13.92
C GLU A 15 -0.45 4.52 -14.60
N LYS A 16 0.83 4.70 -14.26
CA LYS A 16 1.88 3.74 -14.64
C LYS A 16 1.82 2.45 -13.82
N ALA A 17 1.39 2.51 -12.56
CA ALA A 17 1.13 1.32 -11.74
C ALA A 17 -0.13 0.57 -12.19
N ASP A 18 -1.17 1.25 -12.68
CA ASP A 18 -2.35 0.70 -13.32
C ASP A 18 -2.01 0.15 -14.70
N ALA A 19 -1.10 0.79 -15.44
CA ALA A 19 -0.54 0.17 -16.65
C ALA A 19 0.26 -1.10 -16.30
N PHE A 20 0.97 -1.14 -15.16
CA PHE A 20 1.67 -2.32 -14.66
C PHE A 20 0.70 -3.40 -14.15
N CYS A 21 -0.36 -3.01 -13.46
CA CYS A 21 -1.41 -3.89 -12.94
C CYS A 21 -2.30 -4.41 -14.07
N SER A 22 -2.60 -3.57 -15.06
CA SER A 22 -3.24 -3.95 -16.32
C SER A 22 -2.29 -4.70 -17.25
N HIS A 23 -0.96 -4.61 -17.12
CA HIS A 23 -0.04 -5.55 -17.77
C HIS A 23 -0.09 -6.91 -17.07
N ILE A 24 -0.16 -6.92 -15.74
CA ILE A 24 -0.45 -8.09 -14.91
C ILE A 24 -1.90 -8.58 -15.09
N GLN A 25 -2.82 -7.82 -15.68
CA GLN A 25 -4.21 -8.26 -15.91
C GLN A 25 -4.53 -8.50 -17.38
N GLN A 26 -3.78 -7.95 -18.32
CA GLN A 26 -3.94 -8.17 -19.76
C GLN A 26 -2.98 -9.24 -20.30
N ALA A 27 -1.88 -9.54 -19.58
CA ALA A 27 -1.23 -10.84 -19.68
C ALA A 27 -2.12 -11.97 -19.14
N SER A 28 -3.19 -11.67 -18.37
CA SER A 28 -4.06 -12.69 -17.77
C SER A 28 -5.08 -13.31 -18.74
N SER A 29 -5.28 -12.73 -19.92
CA SER A 29 -6.14 -13.34 -20.95
C SER A 29 -5.41 -14.35 -21.83
N HIS A 30 -4.08 -14.41 -21.77
CA HIS A 30 -3.23 -15.45 -22.37
C HIS A 30 -2.18 -15.89 -21.37
N ARG A 31 -2.55 -16.86 -20.52
CA ARG A 31 -1.67 -17.52 -19.55
C ARG A 31 -0.94 -16.57 -18.59
N ILE A 32 -1.69 -15.86 -17.75
CA ILE A 32 -1.25 -15.82 -16.35
C ILE A 32 -1.61 -17.19 -15.82
N SER A 33 -0.62 -18.08 -15.90
CA SER A 33 -0.44 -19.06 -14.85
C SER A 33 -0.75 -18.32 -13.55
N PRO A 34 -1.71 -18.79 -12.75
CA PRO A 34 -1.77 -18.34 -11.37
C PRO A 34 -0.33 -18.33 -10.88
N ILE A 35 0.12 -17.29 -10.20
CA ILE A 35 1.13 -17.53 -9.19
C ILE A 35 0.32 -18.34 -8.13
N LEU A 36 -0.11 -19.60 -8.32
CA LEU A 36 0.69 -20.83 -8.20
C LEU A 36 2.13 -20.52 -7.81
N PHE A 37 2.25 -19.93 -6.61
CA PHE A 37 2.99 -20.60 -5.54
C PHE A 37 2.81 -22.10 -5.73
N GLY A 38 3.82 -22.72 -6.33
CA GLY A 38 3.77 -24.11 -6.76
C GLY A 38 3.69 -24.95 -5.50
N THR A 39 2.50 -25.44 -5.18
CA THR A 39 2.30 -26.47 -4.16
C THR A 39 2.93 -27.77 -4.65
N SER A 40 4.25 -27.85 -4.59
CA SER A 40 5.00 -29.07 -4.81
C SER A 40 6.24 -29.06 -3.94
N GLY A 41 5.97 -29.21 -2.64
CA GLY A 41 6.85 -29.90 -1.70
C GLY A 41 8.20 -29.25 -1.41
N ASP A 42 8.20 -28.28 -0.49
CA ASP A 42 9.07 -28.31 0.69
C ASP A 42 8.63 -27.19 1.64
N ASN A 43 8.76 -27.40 2.96
CA ASN A 43 8.19 -26.58 4.06
C ASN A 43 8.61 -25.08 4.12
N HIS A 44 9.13 -24.50 3.03
CA HIS A 44 9.71 -23.16 2.97
C HIS A 44 8.71 -22.07 2.53
N GLU A 45 7.59 -22.40 1.88
CA GLU A 45 6.60 -21.40 1.42
C GLU A 45 5.71 -20.85 2.53
N ASN A 46 5.53 -21.58 3.64
CA ASN A 46 4.64 -21.17 4.73
C ASN A 46 5.18 -19.96 5.51
N ILE A 47 6.52 -19.88 5.68
CA ILE A 47 7.17 -18.82 6.46
C ILE A 47 6.89 -17.43 5.85
N GLY A 48 6.94 -17.31 4.53
CA GLY A 48 6.71 -16.03 3.85
C GLY A 48 5.27 -15.53 3.97
N GLN A 49 4.27 -16.41 4.02
CA GLN A 49 2.87 -16.01 4.14
C GLN A 49 2.55 -15.42 5.51
N SER A 50 3.11 -16.00 6.58
CA SER A 50 2.95 -15.46 7.94
C SER A 50 3.48 -14.03 8.04
N GLU A 51 4.68 -13.78 7.52
CA GLU A 51 5.30 -12.45 7.56
C GLU A 51 4.52 -11.42 6.73
N ILE A 52 3.99 -11.81 5.57
CA ILE A 52 3.13 -10.94 4.76
C ILE A 52 1.87 -10.54 5.53
N GLU A 53 1.22 -11.48 6.22
CA GLU A 53 0.01 -11.20 6.98
C GLU A 53 0.28 -10.30 8.20
N GLU A 54 1.43 -10.48 8.86
CA GLU A 54 1.88 -9.60 9.94
C GLU A 54 2.12 -8.17 9.44
N ILE A 55 2.83 -8.01 8.33
CA ILE A 55 3.09 -6.71 7.70
C ILE A 55 1.77 -6.07 7.25
N ARG A 56 0.87 -6.85 6.65
CA ARG A 56 -0.46 -6.41 6.21
C ARG A 56 -1.27 -5.86 7.39
N THR A 57 -1.32 -6.60 8.49
CA THR A 57 -2.01 -6.18 9.72
C THR A 57 -1.43 -4.88 10.27
N LEU A 58 -0.11 -4.73 10.21
CA LEU A 58 0.58 -3.53 10.67
C LEU A 58 0.25 -2.32 9.81
N ILE A 59 0.31 -2.46 8.48
CA ILE A 59 -0.06 -1.42 7.51
C ILE A 59 -1.52 -0.99 7.71
N LEU A 60 -2.45 -1.94 7.85
CA LEU A 60 -3.86 -1.63 8.06
C LEU A 60 -4.09 -0.91 9.38
N THR A 61 -3.44 -1.35 10.46
CA THR A 61 -3.52 -0.70 11.76
C THR A 61 -3.02 0.76 11.69
N MET A 62 -1.86 0.97 11.07
CA MET A 62 -1.28 2.31 10.93
C MET A 62 -2.08 3.22 9.99
N SER A 63 -2.68 2.66 8.94
CA SER A 63 -3.50 3.41 7.99
C SER A 63 -4.76 4.02 8.61
N LYS A 64 -5.23 3.46 9.74
CA LYS A 64 -6.39 3.95 10.49
C LYS A 64 -6.06 5.04 11.51
N GLU A 65 -4.77 5.35 11.71
CA GLU A 65 -4.33 6.43 12.60
C GLU A 65 -4.70 7.79 12.00
N GLN A 66 -5.52 8.56 12.73
CA GLN A 66 -6.00 9.87 12.31
C GLN A 66 -4.94 10.97 12.46
N ASN A 67 -4.02 10.82 13.42
CA ASN A 67 -2.95 11.78 13.62
C ASN A 67 -1.78 11.48 12.69
N ASP A 68 -1.68 12.26 11.61
CA ASP A 68 -0.61 12.13 10.62
C ASP A 68 0.79 12.12 11.25
N GLU A 69 1.11 13.08 12.11
CA GLU A 69 2.45 13.19 12.70
C GLU A 69 2.80 11.96 13.55
N LYS A 70 1.84 11.46 14.33
CA LYS A 70 2.00 10.23 15.09
C LYS A 70 2.23 9.03 14.15
N ARG A 71 1.43 8.89 13.09
CA ARG A 71 1.57 7.80 12.11
C ARG A 71 2.94 7.82 11.43
N ARG A 72 3.43 9.01 11.04
CA ARG A 72 4.77 9.19 10.43
C ARG A 72 5.89 8.80 11.37
N LYS A 73 5.80 9.24 12.63
CA LYS A 73 6.74 8.88 13.67
C LYS A 73 6.74 7.37 13.92
N ASP A 74 5.57 6.76 14.09
CA ASP A 74 5.42 5.32 14.31
C ASP A 74 5.98 4.50 13.13
N LEU A 75 5.77 4.97 11.89
CA LEU A 75 6.35 4.37 10.69
C LEU A 75 7.87 4.46 10.69
N SER A 76 8.41 5.64 11.00
CA SER A 76 9.85 5.84 11.06
C SER A 76 10.49 4.97 12.13
N ASP A 77 9.92 4.95 13.32
CA ASP A 77 10.39 4.16 14.46
C ASP A 77 10.35 2.66 14.13
N LEU A 78 9.27 2.18 13.49
CA LEU A 78 9.15 0.79 13.04
C LEU A 78 10.22 0.41 12.03
N MET A 79 10.39 1.21 10.97
CA MET A 79 11.33 0.90 9.89
C MET A 79 12.76 0.90 10.41
N THR A 80 13.14 1.91 11.20
CA THR A 80 14.46 1.98 11.84
C THR A 80 14.67 0.78 12.76
N LYS A 81 13.71 0.48 13.64
CA LYS A 81 13.79 -0.65 14.56
C LYS A 81 13.98 -1.98 13.83
N LYS A 82 13.21 -2.24 12.77
CA LYS A 82 13.32 -3.50 11.99
C LYS A 82 14.66 -3.64 11.28
N VAL A 83 15.20 -2.53 10.78
CA VAL A 83 16.55 -2.52 10.18
C VAL A 83 17.62 -2.74 11.23
N GLU A 84 17.51 -2.12 12.42
CA GLU A 84 18.46 -2.29 13.52
C GLU A 84 18.41 -3.68 14.18
N GLU A 85 17.22 -4.29 14.26
CA GLU A 85 17.03 -5.64 14.80
C GLU A 85 17.57 -6.73 13.86
N SER A 86 17.65 -6.43 12.55
CA SER A 86 18.17 -7.35 11.55
C SER A 86 19.67 -7.53 11.74
N ARG A 87 20.10 -8.75 12.07
CA ARG A 87 21.54 -9.05 12.27
C ARG A 87 22.31 -9.13 10.96
N VAL A 88 21.59 -9.29 9.85
CA VAL A 88 22.11 -9.50 8.51
C VAL A 88 21.45 -8.48 7.58
N ASP A 89 22.24 -7.77 6.78
CA ASP A 89 21.73 -6.75 5.84
C ASP A 89 20.66 -7.30 4.88
N GLU A 90 20.77 -8.58 4.51
CA GLU A 90 19.79 -9.28 3.67
C GLU A 90 18.42 -9.44 4.35
N GLU A 91 18.36 -9.57 5.68
CA GLU A 91 17.09 -9.65 6.43
C GLU A 91 16.37 -8.29 6.42
N ALA A 92 17.12 -7.21 6.65
CA ALA A 92 16.59 -5.85 6.56
C ALA A 92 16.06 -5.55 5.15
N LYS A 93 16.82 -5.95 4.12
CA LYS A 93 16.41 -5.79 2.72
C LYS A 93 15.16 -6.60 2.40
N ARG A 94 15.08 -7.85 2.84
CA ARG A 94 13.91 -8.71 2.70
C ARG A 94 12.66 -8.10 3.34
N PHE A 95 12.79 -7.57 4.56
CA PHE A 95 11.70 -6.89 5.23
C PHE A 95 11.21 -5.68 4.42
N LEU A 96 12.12 -4.82 3.94
CA LEU A 96 11.77 -3.65 3.14
C LEU A 96 11.07 -4.02 1.83
N GLU A 97 11.50 -5.09 1.17
CA GLU A 97 10.86 -5.61 -0.04
C GLU A 97 9.45 -6.14 0.25
N LEU A 98 9.27 -6.93 1.31
CA LEU A 98 7.95 -7.42 1.72
C LEU A 98 7.02 -6.27 2.14
N TRP A 99 7.56 -5.25 2.82
CA TRP A 99 6.81 -4.06 3.20
C TRP A 99 6.27 -3.32 1.97
N ASP A 100 7.12 -3.01 0.99
CA ASP A 100 6.70 -2.29 -0.22
C ASP A 100 5.67 -3.10 -1.02
N GLN A 101 5.90 -4.41 -1.21
CA GLN A 101 4.95 -5.29 -1.90
C GLN A 101 3.59 -5.34 -1.20
N THR A 102 3.58 -5.54 0.13
CA THR A 102 2.35 -5.63 0.90
C THR A 102 1.60 -4.30 0.91
N LEU A 103 2.31 -3.17 0.96
CA LEU A 103 1.70 -1.84 0.92
C LEU A 103 1.02 -1.55 -0.43
N ILE A 104 1.61 -2.00 -1.54
CA ILE A 104 1.00 -1.92 -2.87
C ILE A 104 -0.27 -2.78 -2.93
N LEU A 105 -0.20 -4.03 -2.44
CA LEU A 105 -1.35 -4.94 -2.42
C LEU A 105 -2.51 -4.37 -1.60
N VAL A 106 -2.25 -3.95 -0.35
CA VAL A 106 -3.25 -3.35 0.53
C VAL A 106 -3.82 -2.06 -0.07
N GLY A 107 -2.97 -1.22 -0.68
CA GLY A 107 -3.42 -0.02 -1.38
C GLY A 107 -4.43 -0.32 -2.49
N GLY A 108 -4.16 -1.33 -3.31
CA GLY A 108 -5.07 -1.77 -4.38
C GLY A 108 -6.40 -2.30 -3.85
N GLU A 109 -6.37 -3.09 -2.77
CA GLU A 109 -7.59 -3.62 -2.14
C GLU A 109 -8.47 -2.52 -1.55
N VAL A 110 -7.89 -1.55 -0.84
CA VAL A 110 -8.64 -0.42 -0.26
C VAL A 110 -9.23 0.46 -1.37
N GLN A 111 -8.51 0.66 -2.47
CA GLN A 111 -9.01 1.40 -3.63
C GLN A 111 -10.20 0.68 -4.28
N GLU A 112 -10.11 -0.64 -4.45
CA GLU A 112 -11.20 -1.44 -5.01
C GLU A 112 -12.42 -1.45 -4.07
N GLU A 113 -12.21 -1.57 -2.76
CA GLU A 113 -13.29 -1.50 -1.77
C GLU A 113 -14.01 -0.13 -1.83
N ALA A 114 -13.25 0.96 -1.89
CA ALA A 114 -13.80 2.31 -2.05
C ALA A 114 -14.60 2.44 -3.35
N ARG A 115 -14.12 1.85 -4.46
CA ARG A 115 -14.83 1.81 -5.74
C ARG A 115 -16.15 1.06 -5.63
N LEU A 116 -16.14 -0.12 -5.00
CA LEU A 116 -17.35 -0.93 -4.79
C LEU A 116 -18.37 -0.23 -3.87
N LYS A 117 -17.91 0.47 -2.83
CA LYS A 117 -18.77 1.28 -1.95
C LYS A 117 -19.42 2.44 -2.71
N ALA A 118 -18.67 3.14 -3.55
CA ALA A 118 -19.19 4.23 -4.37
C ALA A 118 -20.24 3.74 -5.39
N MET A 119 -20.08 2.53 -5.94
CA MET A 119 -21.08 1.92 -6.83
C MET A 119 -22.37 1.52 -6.10
N LYS A 120 -22.28 1.09 -4.84
CA LYS A 120 -23.44 0.71 -4.02
C LYS A 120 -24.23 1.92 -3.52
N ASN A 121 -23.55 3.03 -3.25
CA ASN A 121 -24.14 4.26 -2.74
C ASN A 121 -23.96 5.39 -3.77
N PRO A 122 -24.74 5.41 -4.86
CA PRO A 122 -24.64 6.48 -5.84
C PRO A 122 -24.91 7.82 -5.14
N PRO A 123 -24.19 8.88 -5.52
CA PRO A 123 -24.36 10.19 -4.90
C PRO A 123 -25.81 10.62 -5.07
N GLN A 124 -26.52 10.80 -3.95
CA GLN A 124 -27.85 11.41 -4.00
C GLN A 124 -27.68 12.87 -4.42
N GLU A 125 -28.34 13.28 -5.50
CA GLU A 125 -28.19 14.59 -6.16
C GLU A 125 -28.61 15.80 -5.29
N ASN A 126 -28.97 15.60 -4.02
CA ASN A 126 -29.45 16.65 -3.12
C ASN A 126 -28.37 17.22 -2.18
N ASP A 127 -27.09 16.89 -2.38
CA ASP A 127 -26.01 17.46 -1.56
C ASP A 127 -25.67 18.90 -1.99
N ASN A 128 -26.39 19.81 -1.33
CA ASN A 128 -26.15 21.23 -1.18
C ASN A 128 -24.64 21.53 -0.96
N MET A 129 -24.12 22.59 -1.59
CA MET A 129 -22.69 22.95 -1.77
C MET A 129 -21.85 23.18 -0.48
N ASN A 130 -21.88 22.27 0.49
CA ASN A 130 -20.92 22.28 1.58
C ASN A 130 -19.61 21.60 1.15
N PRO A 131 -18.46 22.03 1.68
CA PRO A 131 -17.19 21.37 1.44
C PRO A 131 -17.34 19.90 1.84
N LYS A 132 -17.20 19.02 0.86
CA LYS A 132 -17.33 17.57 1.02
C LYS A 132 -16.29 17.12 2.06
N GLU A 133 -16.75 16.80 3.26
CA GLU A 133 -15.90 16.14 4.25
C GLU A 133 -15.38 14.85 3.61
N LYS A 134 -14.06 14.66 3.64
CA LYS A 134 -13.43 13.47 3.07
C LYS A 134 -13.97 12.26 3.80
N SER A 135 -14.34 11.22 3.07
CA SER A 135 -14.75 9.96 3.69
C SER A 135 -13.57 9.30 4.40
N ASP A 136 -13.86 8.48 5.41
CA ASP A 136 -12.83 7.71 6.11
C ASP A 136 -11.99 6.86 5.15
N ASP A 137 -12.62 6.28 4.13
CA ASP A 137 -11.92 5.52 3.08
C ASP A 137 -10.94 6.39 2.28
N GLU A 138 -11.32 7.65 1.97
CA GLU A 138 -10.44 8.59 1.29
C GLU A 138 -9.25 8.96 2.18
N LEU A 139 -9.50 9.22 3.46
CA LEU A 139 -8.45 9.51 4.45
C LEU A 139 -7.49 8.32 4.60
N GLN A 140 -8.01 7.09 4.62
CA GLN A 140 -7.20 5.88 4.70
C GLN A 140 -6.32 5.69 3.45
N LEU A 141 -6.86 5.96 2.25
CA LEU A 141 -6.08 5.95 1.01
C LEU A 141 -4.95 6.98 1.05
N TRP A 142 -5.23 8.20 1.52
CA TRP A 142 -4.20 9.23 1.71
C TRP A 142 -3.12 8.80 2.71
N ALA A 143 -3.49 8.12 3.79
CA ALA A 143 -2.54 7.57 4.75
C ALA A 143 -1.64 6.49 4.13
N LEU A 144 -2.20 5.54 3.36
CA LEU A 144 -1.44 4.50 2.66
C LEU A 144 -0.44 5.10 1.65
N VAL A 145 -0.88 6.11 0.91
CA VAL A 145 -0.05 6.89 0.00
C VAL A 145 1.11 7.57 0.71
N ASP A 146 0.82 8.28 1.81
CA ASP A 146 1.80 8.98 2.62
C ASP A 146 2.86 8.01 3.19
N MET A 147 2.41 6.84 3.68
CA MET A 147 3.30 5.78 4.17
C MET A 147 4.20 5.22 3.06
N MET A 148 3.69 5.06 1.84
CA MET A 148 4.49 4.57 0.70
C MET A 148 5.56 5.58 0.27
N VAL A 149 5.24 6.87 0.29
CA VAL A 149 6.22 7.92 -0.01
C VAL A 149 7.29 7.92 1.07
N GLN A 150 6.90 7.87 2.33
CA GLN A 150 7.84 7.89 3.45
C GLN A 150 8.76 6.68 3.46
N SER A 151 8.24 5.47 3.31
CA SER A 151 9.04 4.24 3.27
C SER A 151 10.13 4.34 2.19
N LYS A 152 9.78 4.82 0.99
CA LYS A 152 10.73 5.03 -0.11
C LYS A 152 11.78 6.09 0.20
N THR A 153 11.41 7.18 0.88
CA THR A 153 12.40 8.20 1.28
C THR A 153 13.37 7.70 2.35
N MET A 154 12.91 6.83 3.26
CA MET A 154 13.76 6.24 4.30
C MET A 154 14.76 5.26 3.68
N VAL A 155 14.30 4.36 2.81
CA VAL A 155 15.16 3.40 2.10
C VAL A 155 16.24 4.13 1.28
N LYS A 156 15.88 5.25 0.65
CA LYS A 156 16.84 6.05 -0.13
C LYS A 156 17.90 6.72 0.76
N LYS A 157 17.57 7.12 1.98
CA LYS A 157 18.52 7.75 2.92
C LYS A 157 19.47 6.74 3.58
N ALA A 158 19.05 5.48 3.68
CA ALA A 158 19.86 4.42 4.26
C ALA A 158 20.90 3.83 3.29
N ARG A 159 20.83 4.15 2.00
CA ARG A 159 21.82 3.80 0.97
C ARG A 159 22.80 4.95 0.74
#